data_AF-A0A4Q1CD90-F1
#
_entry.id   AF-A0A4Q1CD90-F1
#
_cell.length_a   1.000
_cell.length_b   1.000
_cell.length_c   1.000
_cell.angle_alpha   90.00
_cell.angle_beta   90.00
_cell.angle_gamma   90.00
#
_symmetry.space_group_name_H-M   'P 1'
#
loop_
_entity.id
_entity.type
_entity.pdbx_description
1 polymer ?
#
loop_
_entity_poly.entity_id
_entity_poly.type
_entity_poly.pdbx_seq_one_letter_code
_entity_poly.pdbx_strand_id
1 'polypeptide(L)' 'RGHFEDLTEWLTRTLLKGAAQGQLRLQGPADDEAKAFMASVHGAMLAARGFGDAATFAALARLAIARVSAA' A
#
# COMPACT_ATOMS: atom_id res chain seq x y z
N ARG A 1 3.56 17.84 -11.29
CA ARG A 1 3.12 16.48 -10.90
C ARG A 1 4.36 15.68 -10.59
N GLY A 2 4.46 15.17 -9.37
CA GLY A 2 5.60 14.39 -8.90
C GLY A 2 5.26 12.91 -8.75
N HIS A 3 6.29 12.07 -8.69
CA HIS A 3 6.15 10.61 -8.52
C HIS A 3 5.17 10.22 -7.40
N PHE A 4 5.25 10.88 -6.24
CA PHE A 4 4.36 10.62 -5.10
C PHE A 4 2.90 10.96 -5.38
N GLU A 5 2.63 12.06 -6.09
CA GLU A 5 1.26 12.47 -6.44
C GLU A 5 0.65 11.50 -7.45
N ASP A 6 1.40 11.19 -8.51
CA ASP A 6 0.94 10.28 -9.57
C ASP A 6 0.69 8.86 -9.04
N LEU A 7 1.58 8.37 -8.17
CA LEU A 7 1.42 7.06 -7.54
C LEU A 7 0.24 7.06 -6.55
N THR A 8 0.07 8.13 -5.77
CA THR A 8 -1.07 8.26 -4.86
C THR A 8 -2.39 8.23 -5.63
N GLU A 9 -2.52 9.00 -6.71
CA GLU A 9 -3.72 9.02 -7.53
C GLU A 9 -4.03 7.66 -8.16
N TRP A 10 -3.01 6.95 -8.64
CA TRP A 10 -3.18 5.59 -9.15
C TRP A 10 -3.63 4.60 -8.07
N LEU A 11 -3.02 4.66 -6.88
CA LEU A 11 -3.39 3.83 -5.73
C LEU A 11 -4.82 4.13 -5.27
N THR A 12 -5.21 5.39 -5.15
CA THR A 12 -6.58 5.78 -4.77
C THR A 12 -7.61 5.18 -5.72
N ARG A 13 -7.40 5.27 -7.03
CA ARG A 13 -8.30 4.65 -8.03
C ARG A 13 -8.36 3.13 -7.89
N THR A 14 -7.23 2.49 -7.63
CA THR A 14 -7.12 1.03 -7.47
C THR A 14 -7.85 0.55 -6.21
N LEU A 15 -7.64 1.25 -5.08
CA LEU A 15 -8.27 0.96 -3.80
C LEU A 15 -9.79 1.12 -3.88
N LEU A 16 -10.28 2.20 -4.48
CA LEU A 16 -11.71 2.43 -4.69
C LEU A 16 -12.34 1.32 -5.54
N LYS A 17 -11.67 0.90 -6.62
CA LYS A 17 -12.13 -0.19 -7.47
C LYS A 17 -12.24 -1.50 -6.68
N GLY A 18 -11.20 -1.87 -5.92
CA GLY A 18 -11.22 -3.08 -5.11
C GLY A 18 -12.29 -3.06 -4.01
N ALA A 19 -12.54 -1.89 -3.41
CA ALA A 19 -13.62 -1.70 -2.44
C ALA A 19 -15.00 -1.86 -3.08
N ALA A 20 -15.22 -1.29 -4.26
CA ALA A 20 -16.46 -1.45 -5.02
C ALA A 20 -16.72 -2.92 -5.43
N GLN A 21 -15.67 -3.73 -5.55
CA GLN A 21 -15.74 -5.15 -5.86
C GLN A 21 -15.82 -6.04 -4.61
N GLY A 22 -15.84 -5.47 -3.40
CA GLY A 22 -15.83 -6.21 -2.14
C GLY A 22 -14.53 -6.96 -1.84
N GLN A 23 -13.46 -6.69 -2.60
CA GLN A 23 -12.15 -7.34 -2.43
C GLN A 23 -11.28 -6.65 -1.38
N LEU A 24 -11.47 -5.33 -1.24
CA LEU A 24 -10.72 -4.49 -0.32
C LEU A 24 -11.65 -3.79 0.66
N ARG A 25 -11.14 -3.47 1.84
CA ARG A 25 -11.80 -2.67 2.86
C ARG A 25 -10.93 -1.48 3.22
N LEU A 26 -11.50 -0.28 3.06
CA LEU A 26 -10.88 0.97 3.48
C LEU A 26 -11.33 1.30 4.91
N GLN A 27 -10.39 1.73 5.75
CA GLN A 27 -10.63 2.16 7.13
C GLN A 27 -10.87 3.68 7.20
N GLY A 28 -10.39 4.42 6.20
CA GLY A 28 -10.57 5.86 6.05
C GLY A 28 -10.73 6.32 4.60
N PRO A 29 -10.51 7.62 4.33
CA PRO A 29 -10.54 8.17 2.97
C PRO A 29 -9.54 7.45 2.06
N ALA A 30 -9.93 7.21 0.80
CA ALA A 30 -9.11 6.45 -0.14
C ALA A 30 -7.77 7.11 -0.51
N ASP A 31 -7.68 8.44 -0.40
CA ASP A 31 -6.42 9.19 -0.57
C ASP A 31 -5.45 8.95 0.60
N ASP A 32 -5.95 8.96 1.83
CA ASP A 32 -5.14 8.68 3.03
C ASP A 32 -4.68 7.20 3.04
N GLU A 33 -5.56 6.28 2.67
CA GLU A 33 -5.21 4.85 2.53
C GLU A 33 -4.15 4.63 1.45
N ALA A 34 -4.23 5.34 0.33
CA ALA A 34 -3.23 5.28 -0.74
C ALA A 34 -1.86 5.76 -0.26
N LYS A 35 -1.81 6.91 0.43
CA LYS A 35 -0.58 7.44 1.03
C LYS A 35 0.00 6.49 2.07
N ALA A 36 -0.85 5.92 2.93
CA ALA A 36 -0.44 4.96 3.95
C ALA A 36 0.10 3.65 3.33
N PHE A 37 -0.55 3.13 2.28
CA PHE A 37 -0.08 1.96 1.55
C PHE A 37 1.26 2.23 0.87
N MET A 38 1.38 3.35 0.15
CA MET A 38 2.63 3.79 -0.47
C MET A 38 3.76 3.91 0.56
N ALA A 39 3.53 4.56 1.70
CA ALA A 39 4.49 4.69 2.77
C ALA A 39 4.92 3.33 3.35
N SER A 40 3.98 2.39 3.49
CA SER A 40 4.25 1.03 3.95
C SER A 40 5.17 0.27 2.99
N VAL A 41 4.92 0.37 1.68
CA VAL A 41 5.74 -0.29 0.65
C VAL A 41 7.15 0.30 0.59
N HIS A 42 7.29 1.63 0.64
CA HIS A 42 8.61 2.27 0.68
C HIS A 42 9.36 1.95 1.99
N GLY A 43 8.65 1.92 3.13
CA GLY A 43 9.20 1.48 4.41
C GLY A 43 9.67 0.03 4.37
N ALA A 44 8.96 -0.86 3.67
CA ALA A 44 9.39 -2.24 3.45
C ALA A 44 10.70 -2.33 2.65
N MET A 45 10.87 -1.48 1.62
CA MET A 45 12.13 -1.40 0.86
C MET A 45 13.29 -0.91 1.74
N LEU A 46 13.04 0.12 2.56
CA LEU A 46 14.02 0.64 3.51
C LEU A 46 14.41 -0.42 4.55
N ALA A 47 13.44 -1.14 5.10
CA ALA A 47 13.67 -2.21 6.07
C ALA A 47 14.50 -3.35 5.46
N ALA A 48 14.15 -3.82 4.26
CA ALA A 48 14.93 -4.84 3.56
C ALA A 48 16.39 -4.42 3.36
N ARG A 49 16.63 -3.15 3.01
CA ARG A 49 17.98 -2.58 2.93
C ARG A 49 18.67 -2.54 4.31
N GLY A 50 17.95 -2.13 5.35
CA GLY A 50 18.49 -2.03 6.72
C GLY A 50 18.87 -3.38 7.33
N PHE A 51 18.08 -4.42 7.06
CA PHE A 51 18.35 -5.78 7.53
C PHE A 51 19.27 -6.59 6.61
N GLY A 52 19.57 -6.10 5.41
CA GLY A 52 20.33 -6.86 4.41
C GLY A 52 19.60 -8.11 3.91
N ASP A 53 18.27 -8.12 4.02
CA ASP A 53 17.42 -9.26 3.69
C ASP A 53 16.28 -8.84 2.74
N ALA A 54 16.35 -9.32 1.50
CA ALA A 54 15.32 -9.04 0.50
C ALA A 54 13.96 -9.69 0.83
N ALA A 55 13.93 -10.78 1.60
CA ALA A 55 12.68 -11.44 1.99
C ALA A 55 11.82 -10.54 2.91
N THR A 56 12.47 -9.68 3.70
CA THR A 56 11.79 -8.68 4.53
C THR A 56 10.87 -7.77 3.70
N PHE A 57 11.26 -7.36 2.49
CA PHE A 57 10.36 -6.56 1.64
C PHE A 57 9.08 -7.32 1.32
N ALA A 58 9.20 -8.56 0.86
CA ALA A 58 8.05 -9.37 0.48
C ALA A 58 7.13 -9.65 1.68
N ALA A 59 7.70 -9.89 2.86
CA ALA A 59 6.93 -10.09 4.09
C ALA A 59 6.12 -8.84 4.46
N LEU A 60 6.75 -7.67 4.50
CA LEU A 60 6.09 -6.43 4.90
C LEU A 60 5.12 -5.90 3.83
N ALA A 61 5.42 -6.06 2.54
CA ALA A 61 4.50 -5.72 1.45
C ALA A 61 3.21 -6.55 1.51
N ARG A 62 3.30 -7.84 1.85
CA ARG A 62 2.11 -8.68 2.07
C ARG A 62 1.29 -8.21 3.27
N LEU A 63 1.92 -7.76 4.36
CA LEU A 63 1.19 -7.16 5.49
C LEU A 63 0.45 -5.88 5.08
N ALA A 64 1.06 -5.03 4.25
CA ALA A 64 0.41 -3.84 3.73
C ALA A 64 -0.84 -4.17 2.88
N ILE A 65 -0.78 -5.24 2.07
CA ILE A 65 -1.94 -5.73 1.29
C ILE A 65 -3.01 -6.31 2.23
N ALA A 66 -2.61 -7.14 3.19
CA ALA A 66 -3.54 -7.76 4.13
C ALA A 66 -4.34 -6.72 4.92
N ARG A 67 -3.72 -5.59 5.31
CA ARG A 67 -4.37 -4.50 6.04
C ARG A 67 -5.60 -3.93 5.32
N VAL A 68 -5.56 -3.89 4.00
CA VAL A 68 -6.64 -3.33 3.14
C VAL A 68 -7.48 -4.41 2.49
N SER A 69 -7.19 -5.69 2.71
CA SER A 69 -7.97 -6.79 2.14
C SER A 69 -9.29 -6.97 2.90
N ALA A 70 -10.35 -7.36 2.20
CA ALA A 70 -11.57 -7.82 2.85
C ALA A 70 -11.30 -9.14 3.61
N ALA A 71 -12.11 -9.39 4.66
CA ALA A 71 -12.04 -10.62 5.46
C ALA A 71 -12.52 -11.85 4.69
#